data_AF-A0A965BXP7-F1
#
_entry.id   AF-A0A965BXP7-F1
#
_cell.length_a   1.000
_cell.length_b   1.000
_cell.length_c   1.000
_cell.angle_alpha   90.00
_cell.angle_beta   90.00
_cell.angle_gamma   90.00
#
_symmetry.space_group_name_H-M   'P 1'
#
loop_
_entity.id
_entity.type
_entity.pdbx_description
1 polymer ?
#
loop_
_entity_poly.entity_id
_entity_poly.type
_entity_poly.pdbx_seq_one_letter_code
_entity_poly.pdbx_strand_id
1 'polypeptide(L)'
;MEAEDAFSMDLMGPSAEDKANGAALLSAALVREAGALAQAAAGLRATLDLADGDTPRDEARRASAMAAALLLIARALRSHSQDAALAAQASLAGLAPMAIALPEISAALRAAALMPISDDGAARIAAGVVAETFWNALRAAWPAAPGA
;
A
#
# COMPACT_ATOMS: atom_id res chain seq x y z
N MET A 1 4.00 -53.99 18.07
CA MET A 1 3.48 -53.49 16.78
C MET A 1 3.43 -51.98 16.92
N GLU A 2 4.59 -51.34 16.76
CA GLU A 2 4.80 -49.88 16.88
C GLU A 2 5.22 -49.30 15.52
N ALA A 3 4.57 -49.78 14.46
CA ALA A 3 4.30 -48.97 13.28
C ALA A 3 2.89 -48.45 13.60
N GLU A 4 2.63 -47.17 13.84
CA GLU A 4 2.56 -46.16 12.79
C GLU A 4 2.62 -44.71 13.37
N ASP A 5 3.08 -44.51 14.61
CA ASP A 5 3.28 -43.16 15.18
C ASP A 5 4.50 -42.41 14.60
N ALA A 6 5.32 -43.09 13.79
CA ALA A 6 6.35 -42.49 12.95
C ALA A 6 5.78 -41.75 11.72
N PHE A 7 4.45 -41.77 11.54
CA PHE A 7 3.70 -40.82 10.71
C PHE A 7 3.33 -39.55 11.50
N SER A 8 4.15 -39.17 12.50
CA SER A 8 4.14 -37.85 13.14
C SER A 8 4.37 -36.75 12.10
N MET A 9 3.29 -36.34 11.44
CA MET A 9 2.69 -35.00 11.38
C MET A 9 3.52 -33.72 11.65
N ASP A 10 4.86 -33.73 11.64
CA ASP A 10 5.68 -32.60 12.10
C ASP A 10 6.67 -32.05 11.06
N LEU A 11 6.56 -32.43 9.77
CA LEU A 11 7.55 -32.08 8.73
C LEU A 11 7.03 -31.38 7.47
N MET A 12 5.81 -30.83 7.46
CA MET A 12 5.28 -30.11 6.28
C MET A 12 4.93 -28.64 6.55
N GLY A 13 5.76 -27.94 7.32
CA GLY A 13 5.79 -26.47 7.29
C GLY A 13 6.64 -25.95 6.12
N PRO A 14 6.37 -24.75 5.57
CA PRO A 14 7.22 -24.15 4.54
C PRO A 14 8.67 -24.09 5.02
N SER A 15 9.60 -24.44 4.13
CA SER A 15 11.03 -24.49 4.43
C SER A 15 11.58 -23.09 4.78
N ALA A 16 12.77 -23.03 5.37
CA ALA A 16 13.43 -21.74 5.62
C ALA A 16 13.69 -20.96 4.31
N GLU A 17 13.97 -21.68 3.22
CA GLU A 17 14.14 -21.12 1.88
C GLU A 17 12.82 -20.54 1.34
N ASP A 18 11.70 -21.25 1.50
CA ASP A 18 10.37 -20.76 1.08
C ASP A 18 9.99 -19.47 1.82
N LYS A 19 10.32 -19.39 3.12
CA LYS A 19 10.09 -18.19 3.92
C LYS A 19 10.95 -17.02 3.46
N ALA A 20 12.23 -17.25 3.16
CA ALA A 20 13.14 -16.23 2.65
C ALA A 20 12.70 -15.72 1.27
N ASN A 21 12.32 -16.62 0.38
CA ASN A 21 11.78 -16.30 -0.94
C ASN A 21 10.47 -15.51 -0.84
N GLY A 22 9.55 -15.94 0.04
CA GLY A 22 8.31 -15.23 0.32
C GLY A 22 8.53 -13.82 0.86
N ALA A 23 9.47 -13.65 1.81
CA ALA A 23 9.82 -12.33 2.34
C ALA A 23 10.44 -11.42 1.28
N ALA A 24 11.29 -11.96 0.39
CA ALA A 24 11.86 -11.22 -0.73
C ALA A 24 10.78 -10.77 -1.73
N LEU A 25 9.84 -11.66 -2.09
CA LEU A 25 8.71 -11.33 -2.96
C LEU A 25 7.81 -10.26 -2.35
N LEU A 26 7.51 -10.37 -1.05
CA LEU A 26 6.73 -9.37 -0.32
C LEU A 26 7.43 -8.01 -0.33
N SER A 27 8.74 -7.99 -0.06
CA SER A 27 9.50 -6.74 -0.07
C SER A 27 9.59 -6.13 -1.46
N ALA A 28 9.73 -6.94 -2.50
CA ALA A 28 9.69 -6.46 -3.88
C ALA A 28 8.31 -5.87 -4.21
N ALA A 29 7.23 -6.51 -3.78
CA ALA A 29 5.87 -6.02 -3.97
C ALA A 29 5.62 -4.67 -3.25
N LEU A 30 6.10 -4.52 -2.01
CA LEU A 30 6.01 -3.27 -1.24
C LEU A 30 6.76 -2.12 -1.92
N VAL A 31 7.97 -2.39 -2.43
CA VAL A 31 8.75 -1.40 -3.20
C VAL A 31 8.05 -1.03 -4.51
N ARG A 32 7.44 -2.01 -5.20
CA ARG A 32 6.65 -1.76 -6.42
C ARG A 32 5.44 -0.88 -6.13
N GLU A 33 4.65 -1.18 -5.10
CA GLU A 33 3.49 -0.37 -4.70
C GLU A 33 3.89 1.06 -4.35
N ALA A 34 5.01 1.23 -3.64
CA ALA A 34 5.53 2.57 -3.38
C ALA A 34 5.87 3.34 -4.68
N GLY A 35 6.45 2.65 -5.67
CA GLY A 35 6.74 3.23 -6.98
C GLY A 35 5.47 3.66 -7.72
N ALA A 36 4.45 2.79 -7.72
CA ALA A 36 3.13 3.07 -8.29
C ALA A 36 2.49 4.34 -7.69
N LEU A 37 2.50 4.46 -6.36
CA LEU A 37 1.93 5.60 -5.66
C LEU A 37 2.73 6.89 -5.90
N ALA A 38 4.06 6.81 -5.95
CA ALA A 38 4.90 7.95 -6.30
C ALA A 38 4.65 8.44 -7.73
N GLN A 39 4.43 7.51 -8.68
CA GLN A 39 4.06 7.85 -10.06
C GLN A 39 2.68 8.51 -10.13
N ALA A 40 1.69 7.99 -9.40
CA ALA A 40 0.36 8.60 -9.33
C ALA A 40 0.42 10.02 -8.74
N ALA A 41 1.22 10.23 -7.69
CA ALA A 41 1.44 11.56 -7.10
C ALA A 41 2.11 12.53 -8.08
N ALA A 42 3.08 12.05 -8.87
CA ALA A 42 3.72 12.85 -9.91
C ALA A 42 2.72 13.24 -11.01
N GLY A 43 1.85 12.31 -11.43
CA GLY A 43 0.78 12.59 -12.38
C GLY A 43 -0.19 13.68 -11.88
N LEU A 44 -0.64 13.59 -10.62
CA LEU A 44 -1.49 14.61 -10.01
C LEU A 44 -0.82 16.00 -9.96
N ARG A 45 0.47 16.05 -9.65
CA ARG A 45 1.23 17.32 -9.68
C ARG A 45 1.35 17.88 -11.09
N ALA A 46 1.65 17.03 -12.07
CA ALA A 46 1.71 17.46 -13.46
C ALA A 46 0.35 17.99 -13.95
N THR A 47 -0.77 17.38 -13.54
CA THR A 47 -2.11 17.93 -13.86
C THR A 47 -2.38 19.27 -13.20
N LEU A 48 -1.85 19.51 -12.01
CA LEU A 48 -1.95 20.81 -11.33
C LEU A 48 -1.08 21.89 -11.98
N ASP A 49 0.09 21.52 -12.48
CA ASP A 49 0.96 22.45 -13.23
C ASP A 49 0.34 22.88 -14.57
N LEU A 50 -0.52 22.03 -15.15
CA LEU A 50 -1.29 22.31 -16.37
C LEU A 50 -2.65 22.94 -16.09
N ALA A 51 -3.05 23.05 -14.82
CA ALA A 51 -4.34 23.59 -14.45
C ALA A 51 -4.36 25.12 -14.68
N ASP A 52 -5.18 25.56 -15.63
CA ASP A 52 -5.42 26.98 -15.87
C ASP A 52 -6.15 27.65 -14.69
N GLY A 53 -6.17 28.99 -14.69
CA GLY A 53 -6.75 29.82 -13.62
C GLY A 53 -8.24 29.59 -13.32
N ASP A 54 -8.95 28.86 -14.20
CA ASP A 54 -10.37 28.50 -14.03
C ASP A 54 -10.59 27.25 -13.16
N THR A 55 -9.52 26.55 -12.76
CA THR A 55 -9.65 25.39 -11.88
C THR A 55 -10.14 25.83 -10.50
N PRO A 56 -11.25 25.26 -9.98
CA PRO A 56 -11.73 25.61 -8.65
C PRO A 56 -10.63 25.43 -7.60
N ARG A 57 -10.41 26.45 -6.76
CA ARG A 57 -9.34 26.45 -5.74
C ARG A 57 -9.41 25.24 -4.81
N ASP A 58 -10.61 24.76 -4.51
CA ASP A 58 -10.82 23.62 -3.64
C ASP A 58 -10.42 22.30 -4.31
N GLU A 59 -10.62 22.17 -5.64
CA GLU A 59 -10.17 21.02 -6.41
C GLU A 59 -8.63 20.97 -6.47
N ALA A 60 -7.99 22.12 -6.74
CA ALA A 60 -6.53 22.21 -6.75
C ALA A 60 -5.91 21.86 -5.39
N ARG A 61 -6.54 22.31 -4.29
CA ARG A 61 -6.13 21.95 -2.92
C ARG A 61 -6.31 20.46 -2.65
N ARG A 62 -7.43 19.86 -3.07
CA ARG A 62 -7.72 18.43 -2.87
C ARG A 62 -6.73 17.56 -3.63
N ALA A 63 -6.45 17.87 -4.90
CA ALA A 63 -5.46 17.15 -5.70
C ALA A 63 -4.04 17.29 -5.13
N SER A 64 -3.67 18.47 -4.62
CA SER A 64 -2.38 18.67 -3.94
C SER A 64 -2.27 17.85 -2.65
N ALA A 65 -3.34 17.83 -1.84
CA ALA A 65 -3.42 17.00 -0.65
C ALA A 65 -3.30 15.51 -1.01
N MET A 66 -4.02 15.04 -2.03
CA MET A 66 -3.93 13.65 -2.51
C MET A 66 -2.52 13.29 -2.96
N ALA A 67 -1.86 14.14 -3.76
CA ALA A 67 -0.48 13.91 -4.16
C ALA A 67 0.48 13.82 -2.96
N ALA A 68 0.28 14.65 -1.94
CA ALA A 68 1.06 14.59 -0.70
C ALA A 68 0.80 13.29 0.09
N ALA A 69 -0.46 12.87 0.21
CA ALA A 69 -0.84 11.61 0.87
C ALA A 69 -0.19 10.39 0.20
N LEU A 70 -0.26 10.31 -1.13
CA LEU A 70 0.33 9.20 -1.88
C LEU A 70 1.85 9.13 -1.71
N LEU A 71 2.54 10.28 -1.63
CA LEU A 71 3.98 10.31 -1.38
C LEU A 71 4.34 9.90 0.05
N LEU A 72 3.54 10.28 1.04
CA LEU A 72 3.73 9.82 2.42
C LEU A 72 3.58 8.30 2.50
N ILE A 73 2.53 7.75 1.89
CA ILE A 73 2.29 6.30 1.86
C ILE A 73 3.43 5.59 1.12
N ALA A 74 3.82 6.09 -0.07
CA ALA A 74 4.95 5.54 -0.81
C ALA A 74 6.23 5.52 0.03
N ARG A 75 6.52 6.60 0.75
CA ARG A 75 7.68 6.69 1.65
C ARG A 75 7.60 5.67 2.78
N ALA A 76 6.44 5.50 3.40
CA ALA A 76 6.24 4.55 4.48
C ALA A 76 6.42 3.10 3.99
N LEU A 77 5.85 2.75 2.84
CA LEU A 77 6.00 1.43 2.22
C LEU A 77 7.46 1.12 1.88
N ARG A 78 8.26 2.11 1.44
CA ARG A 78 9.71 1.90 1.22
C ARG A 78 10.49 1.76 2.52
N SER A 79 10.13 2.53 3.54
CA SER A 79 10.84 2.53 4.83
C SER A 79 10.55 1.27 5.64
N HIS A 80 9.37 0.69 5.46
CA HIS A 80 8.90 -0.53 6.12
C HIS A 80 8.58 -1.60 5.08
N SER A 81 9.49 -1.82 4.12
CA SER A 81 9.26 -2.73 2.99
C SER A 81 9.14 -4.21 3.38
N GLN A 82 9.27 -4.55 4.66
CA GLN A 82 9.05 -5.91 5.16
C GLN A 82 7.71 -6.06 5.88
N ASP A 83 6.99 -4.96 6.15
CA ASP A 83 5.77 -4.95 6.94
C ASP A 83 4.80 -3.84 6.48
N ALA A 84 3.77 -4.26 5.73
CA ALA A 84 2.71 -3.38 5.23
C ALA A 84 1.84 -2.78 6.36
N ALA A 85 1.65 -3.50 7.47
CA ALA A 85 0.85 -3.02 8.59
C ALA A 85 1.60 -1.91 9.34
N LEU A 86 2.90 -2.09 9.55
CA LEU A 86 3.76 -1.05 10.11
C LEU A 86 3.84 0.18 9.19
N ALA A 87 3.93 0.00 7.88
CA ALA A 87 3.86 1.09 6.91
C ALA A 87 2.54 1.87 7.01
N ALA A 88 1.40 1.18 7.18
CA ALA A 88 0.10 1.81 7.37
C ALA A 88 0.07 2.66 8.66
N GLN A 89 0.55 2.11 9.77
CA GLN A 89 0.63 2.83 11.05
C GLN A 89 1.52 4.08 10.94
N ALA A 90 2.69 3.96 10.31
CA ALA A 90 3.59 5.09 10.09
C ALA A 90 2.97 6.19 9.19
N SER A 91 2.05 5.82 8.31
CA SER A 91 1.38 6.78 7.41
C SER A 91 0.32 7.60 8.13
N LEU A 92 -0.36 7.05 9.15
CA LEU A 92 -1.51 7.68 9.81
C LEU A 92 -1.23 9.08 10.34
N ALA A 93 -0.12 9.27 11.05
CA ALA A 93 0.21 10.56 11.67
C ALA A 93 0.37 11.68 10.62
N GLY A 94 0.92 11.34 9.44
CA GLY A 94 1.08 12.29 8.34
C GLY A 94 -0.20 12.53 7.54
N LEU A 95 -1.13 11.57 7.54
CA LEU A 95 -2.42 11.67 6.85
C LEU A 95 -3.49 12.40 7.67
N ALA A 96 -3.45 12.30 9.00
CA ALA A 96 -4.42 12.93 9.90
C ALA A 96 -4.67 14.45 9.66
N PRO A 97 -3.66 15.30 9.37
CA PRO A 97 -3.90 16.71 9.09
C PRO A 97 -4.41 16.98 7.66
N MET A 98 -4.47 15.97 6.79
CA MET A 98 -4.92 16.14 5.40
C MET A 98 -6.44 16.01 5.34
N ALA A 99 -7.12 17.00 4.77
CA ALA A 99 -8.57 16.98 4.56
C ALA A 99 -8.99 16.05 3.40
N ILE A 100 -8.61 14.77 3.48
CA ILE A 100 -8.84 13.75 2.46
C ILE A 100 -9.74 12.67 3.04
N ALA A 101 -10.77 12.28 2.29
CA ALA A 101 -11.64 11.21 2.72
C ALA A 101 -10.97 9.85 2.53
N LEU A 102 -11.13 8.98 3.53
CA LEU A 102 -10.60 7.61 3.50
C LEU A 102 -10.99 6.81 2.23
N PRO A 103 -12.20 6.94 1.65
CA PRO A 103 -12.55 6.29 0.38
C PRO A 103 -11.69 6.72 -0.82
N GLU A 104 -11.21 7.97 -0.85
CA GLU A 104 -10.37 8.46 -1.95
C GLU A 104 -8.98 7.82 -1.91
N ILE A 105 -8.42 7.68 -0.71
CA ILE A 105 -7.16 6.96 -0.49
C ILE A 105 -7.32 5.50 -0.93
N SER A 106 -8.45 4.87 -0.60
CA SER A 106 -8.76 3.50 -1.02
C SER A 106 -8.79 3.36 -2.55
N ALA A 107 -9.42 4.30 -3.25
CA ALA A 107 -9.50 4.29 -4.71
C ALA A 107 -8.10 4.40 -5.35
N ALA A 108 -7.25 5.29 -4.83
CA ALA A 108 -5.89 5.46 -5.33
C ALA A 108 -5.00 4.23 -5.06
N LEU A 109 -5.13 3.59 -3.89
CA LEU A 109 -4.42 2.34 -3.57
C LEU A 109 -4.84 1.20 -4.51
N ARG A 110 -6.14 1.05 -4.77
CA ARG A 110 -6.64 0.04 -5.71
C ARG A 110 -6.15 0.30 -7.13
N ALA A 111 -6.13 1.56 -7.57
CA ALA A 111 -5.60 1.92 -8.88
C ALA A 111 -4.09 1.60 -8.99
N ALA A 112 -3.31 1.89 -7.94
CA ALA A 112 -1.89 1.54 -7.87
C ALA A 112 -1.66 0.02 -7.95
N ALA A 113 -2.45 -0.76 -7.20
CA ALA A 113 -2.37 -2.23 -7.21
C ALA A 113 -2.62 -2.83 -8.60
N LEU A 114 -3.51 -2.22 -9.38
CA LEU A 114 -3.86 -2.68 -10.73
C LEU A 114 -2.87 -2.22 -11.82
N MET A 115 -1.91 -1.35 -11.53
CA MET A 115 -0.98 -0.88 -12.56
C MET A 115 -0.07 -2.02 -13.05
N PRO A 116 0.04 -2.26 -14.37
CA PRO A 116 0.89 -3.30 -14.93
C PRO A 116 2.36 -2.85 -14.94
N ILE A 117 3.00 -2.87 -13.77
CA ILE A 117 4.42 -2.49 -13.59
C ILE A 117 5.33 -3.74 -13.55
N SER A 118 4.75 -4.95 -13.53
CA SER A 118 5.50 -6.23 -13.55
C SER A 118 4.73 -7.32 -14.29
N ASP A 119 5.44 -8.12 -15.08
CA ASP A 119 4.90 -9.29 -15.80
C ASP A 119 4.79 -10.53 -14.91
N ASP A 120 5.49 -10.56 -13.77
CA ASP A 120 5.43 -11.67 -12.82
C ASP A 120 4.06 -11.75 -12.13
N GLY A 121 3.37 -12.88 -12.31
CA GLY A 121 2.08 -13.15 -11.69
C GLY A 121 2.17 -13.23 -10.16
N ALA A 122 3.26 -13.77 -9.62
CA ALA A 122 3.46 -13.87 -8.17
C ALA A 122 3.64 -12.48 -7.54
N ALA A 123 4.46 -11.64 -8.16
CA ALA A 123 4.62 -10.23 -7.74
C ALA A 123 3.30 -9.45 -7.79
N ARG A 124 2.45 -9.70 -8.80
CA ARG A 124 1.11 -9.07 -8.90
C ARG A 124 0.17 -9.51 -7.78
N ILE A 125 0.12 -10.79 -7.48
CA ILE A 125 -0.70 -11.32 -6.37
C ILE A 125 -0.19 -10.74 -5.04
N ALA A 126 1.12 -10.78 -4.81
CA ALA A 126 1.75 -10.23 -3.61
C ALA A 126 1.44 -8.73 -3.44
N ALA A 127 1.49 -7.95 -4.52
CA ALA A 127 1.14 -6.54 -4.52
C ALA A 127 -0.34 -6.28 -4.16
N GLY A 128 -1.26 -7.08 -4.71
CA GLY A 128 -2.68 -7.02 -4.33
C GLY A 128 -2.91 -7.32 -2.85
N VAL A 129 -2.24 -8.35 -2.31
CA VAL A 129 -2.29 -8.70 -0.88
C VAL A 129 -1.72 -7.58 0.01
N VAL A 130 -0.60 -6.97 -0.41
CA VAL A 130 0.01 -5.83 0.26
C VAL A 130 -0.94 -4.64 0.31
N ALA A 131 -1.53 -4.26 -0.82
CA ALA A 131 -2.46 -3.14 -0.90
C ALA A 131 -3.67 -3.35 0.02
N GLU A 132 -4.24 -4.56 0.03
CA GLU A 132 -5.37 -4.91 0.87
C GLU A 132 -4.99 -4.94 2.37
N THR A 133 -3.82 -5.48 2.71
CA THR A 133 -3.32 -5.53 4.09
C THR A 133 -3.05 -4.14 4.63
N PHE A 134 -2.34 -3.31 3.85
CA PHE A 134 -2.10 -1.90 4.16
C PHE A 134 -3.43 -1.16 4.36
N TRP A 135 -4.37 -1.32 3.42
CA TRP A 135 -5.68 -0.70 3.48
C TRP A 135 -6.47 -1.11 4.73
N ASN A 136 -6.47 -2.40 5.07
CA ASN A 136 -7.19 -2.91 6.24
C ASN A 136 -6.59 -2.36 7.54
N ALA A 137 -5.26 -2.31 7.64
CA ALA A 137 -4.57 -1.71 8.79
C ALA A 137 -4.85 -0.21 8.89
N LEU A 138 -4.76 0.52 7.77
CA LEU A 138 -5.05 1.95 7.71
C LEU A 138 -6.49 2.25 8.13
N ARG A 139 -7.47 1.52 7.59
CA ARG A 139 -8.89 1.67 7.92
C ARG A 139 -9.18 1.35 9.38
N ALA A 140 -8.60 0.29 9.92
CA ALA A 140 -8.82 -0.11 11.32
C ALA A 140 -8.29 0.92 12.32
N ALA A 141 -7.18 1.57 11.98
CA ALA A 141 -6.55 2.59 12.81
C ALA A 141 -6.95 4.02 12.43
N TRP A 142 -7.79 4.19 11.41
CA TRP A 142 -8.29 5.50 11.02
C TRP A 142 -9.14 6.06 12.15
N PRO A 143 -8.88 7.27 12.64
CA PRO A 143 -9.75 7.89 13.62
C PRO A 143 -11.16 7.95 13.03
N ALA A 144 -12.15 7.35 13.70
CA ALA A 144 -13.53 7.67 13.41
C ALA A 144 -13.72 9.15 13.75
N ALA A 145 -13.62 10.04 12.76
CA ALA A 145 -13.79 11.45 13.01
C ALA A 145 -15.24 11.70 13.48
N PRO A 146 -15.47 12.35 14.63
CA PRO A 146 -16.75 12.98 14.91
C PRO A 146 -16.91 14.20 13.99
N GLY A 147 -18.00 14.26 13.22
CA GLY A 147 -18.34 15.42 12.39
C GLY A 147 -18.70 15.06 10.95
N ALA A 148 -19.79 14.31 10.77
CA ALA A 148 -20.68 14.51 9.64
C ALA A 148 -21.69 15.60 9.99
#